data_AF-A0A1J4U8Z3-F1
#
_entry.id   AF-A0A1J4U8Z3-F1
#
_cell.length_a   1.000
_cell.length_b   1.000
_cell.length_c   1.000
_cell.angle_alpha   90.00
_cell.angle_beta   90.00
_cell.angle_gamma   90.00
#
_symmetry.space_group_name_H-M   'P 1'
#
loop_
_entity.id
_entity.type
_entity.pdbx_description
1 polymer ?
#
loop_
_entity_poly.entity_id
_entity_poly.type
_entity_poly.pdbx_seq_one_letter_code
_entity_poly.pdbx_strand_id
1 'polypeptide(L)'
;MEESEQFVKAVDQFNNADFFTAHDSFEELWSDCRTDGRDFLQGLVQLSVGMFHLISGNFKGAVSQLSKSVEKLERFTPKFSEIDVFYVVSKVKNLIFEIEDFQKNDESKSLKELITYFIFPIKYQKENHYGDKDN
;
A
#
# COMPACT_ATOMS: atom_id res chain seq x y z
N MET A 1 0.71 -11.74 -16.97
CA MET A 1 1.97 -10.98 -16.89
C MET A 1 2.73 -11.61 -15.75
N GLU A 2 3.81 -12.31 -16.03
CA GLU A 2 4.71 -12.77 -14.97
C GLU A 2 5.17 -11.52 -14.21
N GLU A 3 5.05 -11.50 -12.89
CA GLU A 3 5.46 -10.32 -12.12
C GLU A 3 6.95 -10.13 -12.28
N SER A 4 7.37 -8.92 -12.65
CA SER A 4 8.80 -8.64 -12.78
C SER A 4 9.47 -8.80 -11.41
N GLU A 5 10.71 -9.29 -11.40
CA GLU A 5 11.51 -9.39 -10.16
C GLU A 5 11.58 -8.04 -9.42
N GLN A 6 11.54 -6.93 -10.17
CA GLN A 6 11.48 -5.57 -9.63
C GLN A 6 10.19 -5.29 -8.84
N PHE A 7 9.03 -5.77 -9.30
CA PHE A 7 7.77 -5.60 -8.58
C PHE A 7 7.76 -6.37 -7.28
N VAL A 8 8.18 -7.64 -7.30
CA VAL A 8 8.32 -8.48 -6.10
C VAL A 8 9.28 -7.82 -5.10
N LYS A 9 10.44 -7.34 -5.56
CA LYS A 9 11.40 -6.62 -4.73
C LYS A 9 10.79 -5.36 -4.07
N ALA A 10 10.02 -4.57 -4.82
CA ALA A 10 9.38 -3.36 -4.30
C ALA A 10 8.33 -3.69 -3.22
N VAL A 11 7.55 -4.76 -3.42
CA VAL A 11 6.61 -5.30 -2.43
C VAL A 11 7.34 -5.80 -1.18
N ASP A 12 8.46 -6.52 -1.34
CA ASP A 12 9.27 -7.00 -0.21
C ASP A 12 9.88 -5.86 0.60
N GLN A 13 10.37 -4.81 -0.04
CA GLN A 13 10.85 -3.60 0.65
C GLN A 13 9.73 -2.95 1.46
N PHE A 14 8.54 -2.79 0.87
CA PHE A 14 7.38 -2.26 1.57
C PHE A 14 7.01 -3.12 2.79
N ASN A 15 6.98 -4.44 2.60
CA ASN A 15 6.63 -5.40 3.65
C ASN A 15 7.65 -5.45 4.80
N ASN A 16 8.90 -5.08 4.54
CA ASN A 16 9.96 -4.92 5.54
C ASN A 16 9.99 -3.51 6.18
N ALA A 17 8.98 -2.67 5.91
CA ALA A 17 8.88 -1.28 6.36
C ALA A 17 10.00 -0.35 5.84
N ASP A 18 10.70 -0.74 4.76
CA ASP A 18 11.65 0.09 4.03
C ASP A 18 10.92 0.96 3.00
N PHE A 19 10.04 1.82 3.51
CA PHE A 19 9.03 2.52 2.69
C PHE A 19 9.63 3.51 1.69
N PHE A 20 10.77 4.13 2.02
CA PHE A 20 11.43 5.05 1.10
C PHE A 20 12.08 4.29 -0.07
N THR A 21 12.75 3.18 0.21
CA THR A 21 13.33 2.34 -0.85
C THR A 21 12.25 1.67 -1.71
N ALA A 22 11.13 1.28 -1.09
CA ALA A 22 9.94 0.80 -1.81
C ALA A 22 9.36 1.89 -2.72
N HIS A 23 9.28 3.13 -2.24
CA HIS A 23 8.86 4.28 -3.06
C HIS A 23 9.70 4.41 -4.33
N ASP A 24 11.02 4.43 -4.19
CA ASP A 24 11.93 4.60 -5.34
C ASP A 24 11.77 3.45 -6.34
N SER A 25 11.62 2.21 -5.84
CA SER A 25 11.45 1.03 -6.69
C SER A 25 10.09 1.01 -7.41
N PHE A 26 9.01 1.43 -6.75
CA PHE A 26 7.72 1.60 -7.42
C PHE A 26 7.71 2.78 -8.39
N GLU A 27 8.47 3.85 -8.11
CA GLU A 27 8.58 5.02 -8.99
C GLU A 27 9.31 4.66 -10.29
N GLU A 28 10.35 3.84 -10.23
CA GLU A 28 11.03 3.29 -11.41
C GLU A 28 10.05 2.51 -12.30
N LEU A 29 9.31 1.56 -11.72
CA LEU A 29 8.27 0.79 -12.42
C LEU A 29 7.19 1.70 -13.02
N TRP A 30 6.75 2.71 -12.28
CA TRP A 30 5.75 3.67 -12.72
C TRP A 30 6.24 4.54 -13.88
N SER A 31 7.50 4.99 -13.80
CA SER A 31 8.17 5.81 -14.81
C SER A 31 8.28 5.08 -16.15
N ASP A 32 8.43 3.76 -16.13
CA ASP A 32 8.52 2.93 -17.34
C ASP A 32 7.17 2.42 -17.84
N CYS A 33 6.13 2.41 -16.99
CA CYS A 33 4.81 1.92 -17.37
C CYS A 33 4.09 2.85 -18.37
N ARG A 34 3.62 2.28 -19.48
CA ARG A 34 2.84 2.97 -20.55
C ARG A 34 1.43 2.39 -20.74
N THR A 35 1.00 1.54 -19.82
CA THR A 35 -0.22 0.72 -19.92
C THR A 35 -1.20 1.02 -18.79
N ASP A 36 -2.34 0.32 -18.76
CA ASP A 36 -3.42 0.50 -17.78
C ASP A 36 -2.97 0.32 -16.31
N GLY A 37 -1.89 -0.42 -16.04
CA GLY A 37 -1.29 -0.57 -14.70
C GLY A 37 -0.60 0.70 -14.16
N ARG A 38 -0.52 1.78 -14.93
CA ARG A 38 0.20 2.99 -14.53
C ARG A 38 -0.44 3.69 -13.31
N ASP A 39 -1.77 3.77 -13.27
CA ASP A 39 -2.46 4.35 -12.12
C ASP A 39 -2.32 3.49 -10.86
N PHE A 40 -2.29 2.17 -11.02
CA PHE A 40 -2.04 1.23 -9.93
C PHE A 40 -0.63 1.43 -9.33
N LEU A 41 0.40 1.46 -10.17
CA LEU A 41 1.78 1.72 -9.74
C LEU A 41 1.91 3.09 -9.07
N GLN A 42 1.26 4.13 -9.60
CA GLN A 42 1.25 5.44 -8.95
C GLN A 42 0.56 5.40 -7.57
N GLY A 43 -0.48 4.58 -7.41
CA GLY A 43 -1.09 4.29 -6.12
C GLY A 43 -0.08 3.68 -5.13
N LEU A 44 0.72 2.71 -5.56
CA LEU A 44 1.77 2.09 -4.73
C LEU A 44 2.93 3.04 -4.38
N VAL A 45 3.32 3.94 -5.30
CA VAL A 45 4.26 5.04 -5.02
C VAL A 45 3.72 5.92 -3.89
N GLN A 46 2.47 6.34 -4.00
CA GLN A 46 1.80 7.20 -3.01
C GLN A 46 1.59 6.49 -1.67
N LEU A 47 1.26 5.19 -1.70
CA LEU A 47 1.17 4.35 -0.52
C LEU A 47 2.51 4.34 0.23
N SER A 48 3.61 4.06 -0.47
CA SER A 48 4.94 3.95 0.10
C SER A 48 5.41 5.26 0.75
N VAL A 49 5.31 6.39 0.04
CA VAL A 49 5.69 7.70 0.62
C VAL A 49 4.73 8.15 1.73
N GLY A 50 3.45 7.76 1.66
CA GLY A 50 2.47 8.00 2.73
C GLY A 50 2.86 7.29 4.03
N MET A 51 3.29 6.02 3.93
CA MET A 51 3.81 5.26 5.07
C MET A 51 5.14 5.83 5.59
N PHE A 52 6.04 6.27 4.71
CA PHE A 52 7.28 6.96 5.11
C PHE A 52 7.00 8.25 5.89
N HIS A 53 6.05 9.07 5.43
CA HIS A 53 5.62 10.26 6.15
C HIS A 53 5.06 9.93 7.53
N LEU A 54 4.27 8.86 7.64
CA LEU A 54 3.71 8.41 8.92
C LEU A 54 4.82 8.08 9.93
N ILE A 55 5.78 7.23 9.55
CA ILE A 55 6.88 6.85 10.46
C ILE A 55 7.82 8.02 10.79
N SER A 56 7.85 9.04 9.93
CA SER A 56 8.60 10.28 10.15
C SER A 56 7.85 11.31 11.02
N GLY A 57 6.64 10.99 11.48
CA GLY A 57 5.79 11.89 12.27
C GLY A 57 5.10 13.00 11.46
N ASN A 58 5.17 12.96 10.12
CA ASN A 58 4.49 13.89 9.24
C ASN A 58 3.06 13.40 8.94
N PHE A 59 2.17 13.50 9.93
CA PHE A 59 0.78 13.00 9.80
C PHE A 59 -0.01 13.66 8.67
N LYS A 60 0.11 14.99 8.52
CA LYS A 60 -0.57 15.71 7.44
C LYS A 60 -0.10 15.23 6.06
N GLY A 61 1.21 15.04 5.92
CA GLY A 61 1.81 14.49 4.71
C GLY A 61 1.41 13.03 4.47
N ALA A 62 1.27 12.23 5.52
CA ALA A 62 0.83 10.85 5.44
C ALA A 62 -0.61 10.77 4.91
N VAL A 63 -1.56 11.42 5.59
CA VAL A 63 -2.97 11.46 5.18
C VAL A 63 -3.11 11.94 3.73
N SER A 64 -2.39 13.00 3.34
CA SER A 64 -2.47 13.52 1.97
C SER A 64 -2.06 12.50 0.90
N GLN A 65 -1.00 11.71 1.12
CA GLN A 65 -0.52 10.73 0.15
C GLN A 65 -1.34 9.43 0.20
N LEU A 66 -1.70 8.98 1.40
CA LEU A 66 -2.53 7.80 1.60
C LEU A 66 -3.93 7.97 0.98
N SER A 67 -4.55 9.15 1.09
CA SER A 67 -5.84 9.41 0.43
C SER A 67 -5.74 9.33 -1.09
N LYS A 68 -4.68 9.89 -1.69
CA LYS A 68 -4.44 9.79 -3.15
C LYS A 68 -4.18 8.34 -3.58
N SER A 69 -3.44 7.59 -2.76
CA SER A 69 -3.24 6.15 -2.97
C SER A 69 -4.58 5.42 -3.03
N VAL A 70 -5.50 5.70 -2.10
CA VAL A 70 -6.84 5.10 -2.09
C VAL A 70 -7.62 5.44 -3.36
N GLU A 71 -7.67 6.71 -3.77
CA GLU A 71 -8.38 7.16 -4.98
C GLU A 71 -7.94 6.42 -6.26
N LYS A 72 -6.66 6.03 -6.31
CA LYS A 72 -6.07 5.28 -7.42
C LYS A 72 -6.32 3.78 -7.29
N LEU A 73 -5.97 3.19 -6.15
CA LEU A 73 -6.01 1.74 -5.94
C LEU A 73 -7.44 1.20 -5.91
N GLU A 74 -8.43 1.97 -5.44
CA GLU A 74 -9.81 1.49 -5.31
C GLU A 74 -10.41 0.99 -6.64
N ARG A 75 -9.96 1.53 -7.78
CA ARG A 75 -10.37 1.13 -9.14
C ARG A 75 -9.91 -0.27 -9.54
N PHE A 76 -8.92 -0.81 -8.83
CA PHE A 76 -8.28 -2.09 -9.09
C PHE A 76 -8.74 -3.17 -8.09
N THR A 77 -9.79 -2.89 -7.31
CA THR A 77 -10.39 -3.86 -6.41
C THR A 77 -11.18 -4.93 -7.19
N PRO A 78 -11.24 -6.18 -6.69
CA PRO A 78 -10.59 -6.66 -5.49
C PRO A 78 -9.10 -7.01 -5.68
N LYS A 79 -8.66 -7.23 -6.91
CA LYS A 79 -7.35 -7.79 -7.25
C LYS A 79 -6.74 -7.14 -8.48
N PHE A 80 -5.44 -6.90 -8.47
CA PHE A 80 -4.66 -6.54 -9.65
C PHE A 80 -3.20 -6.97 -9.50
N SER A 81 -2.64 -7.59 -10.55
CA SER A 81 -1.27 -8.14 -10.53
C SER A 81 -1.01 -8.97 -9.26
N GLU A 82 -1.85 -9.98 -9.03
CA GLU A 82 -1.86 -10.83 -7.82
C GLU A 82 -1.96 -10.13 -6.46
N ILE A 83 -2.03 -8.80 -6.37
CA ILE A 83 -2.21 -8.08 -5.11
C ILE A 83 -3.68 -8.08 -4.68
N ASP A 84 -3.94 -8.36 -3.40
CA ASP A 84 -5.22 -8.12 -2.74
C ASP A 84 -5.42 -6.61 -2.51
N VAL A 85 -5.93 -5.94 -3.53
CA VAL A 85 -6.14 -4.49 -3.54
C VAL A 85 -7.23 -4.09 -2.56
N PHE A 86 -8.26 -4.92 -2.39
CA PHE A 86 -9.32 -4.67 -1.42
C PHE A 86 -8.76 -4.62 0.02
N TYR A 87 -7.88 -5.56 0.37
CA TYR A 87 -7.19 -5.56 1.65
C TYR A 87 -6.36 -4.30 1.84
N VAL A 88 -5.53 -3.93 0.86
CA VAL A 88 -4.67 -2.74 0.94
C VAL A 88 -5.51 -1.48 1.13
N VAL A 89 -6.52 -1.26 0.28
CA VAL A 89 -7.40 -0.07 0.37
C VAL A 89 -8.11 -0.01 1.72
N SER A 90 -8.63 -1.15 2.21
CA SER A 90 -9.31 -1.21 3.50
C SER A 90 -8.37 -0.87 4.67
N LYS A 91 -7.11 -1.33 4.61
CA LYS A 91 -6.09 -0.99 5.60
C LYS A 91 -5.71 0.48 5.57
N VAL A 92 -5.53 1.06 4.39
CA VAL A 92 -5.21 2.48 4.23
C VAL A 92 -6.35 3.37 4.72
N LYS A 93 -7.61 3.05 4.38
CA LYS A 93 -8.78 3.82 4.86
C LYS A 93 -8.88 3.82 6.38
N ASN A 94 -8.69 2.67 7.02
CA ASN A 94 -8.68 2.58 8.49
C ASN A 94 -7.51 3.36 9.11
N LEU A 95 -6.33 3.30 8.48
CA LEU A 95 -5.17 4.06 8.93
C LEU A 95 -5.40 5.58 8.87
N ILE A 96 -5.97 6.09 7.78
CA ILE A 96 -6.32 7.50 7.65
C ILE A 96 -7.28 7.91 8.78
N PHE A 97 -8.34 7.14 9.02
CA PHE A 97 -9.29 7.39 10.09
C PHE A 97 -8.60 7.48 11.47
N GLU A 98 -7.73 6.52 11.80
CA GLU A 98 -7.02 6.48 13.07
C GLU A 98 -6.01 7.63 13.24
N ILE A 99 -5.32 8.05 12.17
CA ILE A 99 -4.44 9.22 12.20
C ILE A 99 -5.26 10.47 12.47
N GLU A 100 -6.37 10.67 11.76
CA GLU A 100 -7.22 11.84 11.93
C GLU A 100 -7.89 11.89 13.31
N ASP A 101 -8.29 10.74 13.85
CA ASP A 101 -8.82 10.64 15.21
C ASP A 101 -7.75 10.96 16.26
N PHE A 102 -6.55 10.38 16.10
CA PHE A 102 -5.40 10.68 16.97
C PHE A 102 -5.06 12.17 16.98
N GLN A 103 -5.06 12.83 15.81
CA GLN A 103 -4.78 14.27 15.72
C GLN A 103 -5.86 15.15 16.39
N LYS A 104 -7.07 14.62 16.62
CA LYS A 104 -8.17 15.34 17.28
C LYS A 104 -8.21 15.14 18.79
N ASN A 105 -7.82 13.95 19.27
CA ASN A 105 -8.14 13.51 20.62
C ASN A 105 -7.01 13.62 21.66
N ASP A 106 -5.80 14.08 21.30
CA ASP A 106 -4.62 14.39 22.17
C ASP A 106 -4.39 13.49 23.43
N GLU A 107 -4.94 12.29 23.48
CA GLU A 107 -4.93 11.44 24.66
C GLU A 107 -4.74 9.96 24.28
N SER A 108 -3.72 9.37 24.91
CA SER A 108 -3.48 7.95 25.21
C SER A 108 -2.76 7.03 24.22
N LYS A 109 -2.73 7.26 22.90
CA LYS A 109 -1.92 6.41 21.99
C LYS A 109 -0.57 7.07 21.67
N SER A 110 0.53 6.43 22.03
CA SER A 110 1.86 6.88 21.59
C SER A 110 2.01 6.70 20.08
N LEU A 111 2.76 7.59 19.41
CA LEU A 111 3.13 7.45 17.99
C LEU A 111 3.74 6.05 17.70
N LYS A 112 4.44 5.45 18.68
CA LYS A 112 4.96 4.09 18.59
C LYS A 112 3.87 3.01 18.52
N GLU A 113 2.77 3.17 19.27
CA GLU A 113 1.64 2.23 19.22
C GLU A 113 0.90 2.32 17.89
N LEU A 114 0.73 3.54 17.35
CA LEU A 114 0.20 3.72 15.99
C LEU A 114 1.09 3.01 14.96
N ILE A 115 2.39 3.31 14.94
CA ILE A 115 3.31 2.72 13.94
C ILE A 115 3.33 1.18 14.04
N THR A 116 3.33 0.62 15.25
CA THR A 116 3.39 -0.84 15.43
C THR A 116 2.12 -1.55 14.94
N TYR A 117 0.94 -0.92 15.11
CA TYR A 117 -0.33 -1.53 14.70
C TYR A 117 -0.67 -1.32 13.22
N PHE A 118 -0.11 -0.27 12.59
CA PHE A 118 -0.53 0.18 11.28
C PHE A 118 0.45 -0.10 10.15
N ILE A 119 1.61 -0.70 10.43
CA ILE A 119 2.39 -1.36 9.39
C ILE A 119 1.67 -2.66 9.01
N PHE A 120 1.16 -2.71 7.78
CA PHE A 120 0.54 -3.90 7.22
C PHE A 120 1.28 -4.30 5.94
N PRO A 121 1.41 -5.60 5.65
CA PRO A 121 2.05 -6.04 4.43
C PRO A 121 1.09 -5.89 3.24
N ILE A 122 1.61 -5.57 2.05
CA ILE A 122 0.93 -5.85 0.79
C ILE A 122 0.84 -7.37 0.64
N LYS A 123 -0.39 -7.88 0.43
CA LYS A 123 -0.66 -9.31 0.34
C LYS A 123 -0.92 -9.72 -1.09
N TYR A 124 -0.39 -10.88 -1.46
CA TYR A 124 -0.77 -11.59 -2.66
C TYR A 124 -2.07 -12.36 -2.43
N GLN A 125 -3.05 -12.16 -3.31
CA GLN A 125 -4.25 -12.97 -3.42
C GLN A 125 -3.96 -14.18 -4.30
N LYS A 126 -3.63 -15.32 -3.68
CA LYS A 126 -3.49 -16.60 -4.39
C LYS A 126 -4.73 -16.88 -5.23
N GLU A 127 -4.57 -17.30 -6.47
CA GLU A 127 -5.66 -17.91 -7.22
C GLU A 127 -6.16 -19.14 -6.44
N ASN A 128 -7.46 -19.15 -6.12
CA ASN A 128 -8.14 -20.40 -5.86
C ASN A 128 -8.13 -21.18 -7.18
N HIS A 129 -7.11 -22.01 -7.40
CA HIS A 129 -7.26 -23.14 -8.30
C HIS A 129 -8.34 -24.04 -7.67
N TYR A 130 -9.60 -23.79 -8.01
CA TYR A 130 -10.59 -24.85 -8.02
C TYR A 130 -10.04 -25.90 -8.98
N GLY A 131 -9.55 -27.00 -8.41
CA GLY A 131 -9.08 -28.12 -9.20
C GLY A 131 -10.22 -28.64 -10.05
N ASP A 132 -10.15 -28.35 -11.35
CA ASP A 132 -10.58 -29.33 -12.33
C ASP A 132 -9.61 -30.52 -12.20
N LYS A 133 -10.09 -31.57 -11.52
CA LYS A 133 -9.92 -32.98 -11.92
C LYS A 133 -11.09 -33.79 -11.37
N ASP A 134 -12.02 -34.09 -12.26
CA ASP A 134 -12.50 -35.44 -12.53
C ASP A 134 -12.65 -36.39 -11.34
N ASN A 135 -13.90 -36.70 -10.99
CA ASN A 135 -14.34 -38.07 -10.77
C ASN A 135 -15.81 -38.23 -11.17
#